data_AF-A0A329RL64-F1
#
_entry.id   AF-A0A329RL64-F1
#
_cell.length_a   1.000
_cell.length_b   1.000
_cell.length_c   1.000
_cell.angle_alpha   90.00
_cell.angle_beta   90.00
_cell.angle_gamma   90.00
#
_symmetry.space_group_name_H-M   'P 1'
#
loop_
_entity.id
_entity.type
_entity.pdbx_description
1 polymer ?
#
loop_
_entity_poly.entity_id
_entity_poly.type
_entity_poly.pdbx_seq_one_letter_code
_entity_poly.pdbx_strand_id
1 'polypeptide(L)'
;MRFATRQGATLHIKDFALVQSKQALLDLKLTGGTANVYVCSSKTKCSFEVRVLRWKSTLASDYFVSSFSAEHNGCSGFAKATAVQRATSSSKLES
;
A
#
# COMPACT_ATOMS: atom_id res chain seq x y z
N MET A 1 11.37 6.08 1.77
CA MET A 1 10.99 5.73 0.38
C MET A 1 10.19 6.87 -0.24
N ARG A 2 10.40 7.20 -1.52
CA ARG A 2 9.78 8.33 -2.24
C ARG A 2 9.19 7.87 -3.57
N PHE A 3 8.10 8.49 -3.99
CA PHE A 3 7.36 8.20 -5.22
C PHE A 3 6.97 9.51 -5.90
N ALA A 4 7.07 9.55 -7.23
CA ALA A 4 6.63 10.69 -8.02
C ALA A 4 5.09 10.84 -8.03
N THR A 5 4.36 9.74 -7.84
CA THR A 5 2.89 9.74 -7.89
C THR A 5 2.27 8.95 -6.75
N ARG A 6 1.05 9.35 -6.37
CA ARG A 6 0.22 8.61 -5.40
C ARG A 6 -0.08 7.20 -5.89
N GLN A 7 -0.30 7.02 -7.19
CA GLN A 7 -0.55 5.72 -7.80
C GLN A 7 0.67 4.80 -7.66
N GLY A 8 1.89 5.32 -7.89
CA GLY A 8 3.12 4.57 -7.67
C GLY A 8 3.27 4.11 -6.23
N ALA A 9 3.02 5.00 -5.26
CA ALA A 9 3.03 4.65 -3.83
C ALA A 9 1.98 3.58 -3.51
N THR A 10 0.76 3.73 -4.04
CA THR A 10 -0.35 2.79 -3.83
C THR A 10 -0.02 1.41 -4.35
N LEU A 11 0.50 1.31 -5.58
CA LEU A 11 0.83 0.04 -6.20
C LEU A 11 1.92 -0.68 -5.39
N HIS A 12 2.98 0.04 -5.04
CA HIS A 12 4.09 -0.52 -4.25
C HIS A 12 3.62 -1.06 -2.89
N ILE A 13 2.79 -0.31 -2.16
CA ILE A 13 2.29 -0.74 -0.84
C ILE A 13 1.37 -1.95 -0.95
N LYS A 14 0.53 -1.99 -1.99
CA LYS A 14 -0.34 -3.15 -2.26
C LYS A 14 0.47 -4.39 -2.60
N ASP A 15 1.47 -4.26 -3.46
CA ASP A 15 2.35 -5.37 -3.83
C ASP A 15 3.14 -5.87 -2.61
N PHE A 16 3.63 -4.97 -1.75
CA PHE A 16 4.28 -5.33 -0.51
C PHE A 16 3.37 -6.15 0.43
N ALA A 17 2.12 -5.74 0.59
CA ALA A 17 1.15 -6.51 1.37
C ALA A 17 0.84 -7.87 0.71
N LEU A 18 0.75 -7.92 -0.62
CA LEU A 18 0.50 -9.15 -1.36
C LEU A 18 1.60 -10.19 -1.17
N VAL A 19 2.87 -9.78 -1.13
CA VAL A 19 4.00 -10.69 -0.84
C VAL A 19 3.83 -11.39 0.52
N GLN A 20 3.18 -10.71 1.46
CA GLN A 20 2.85 -11.28 2.78
C GLN A 20 1.54 -12.09 2.77
N SER A 21 0.98 -12.37 1.59
CA SER A 21 -0.36 -12.97 1.41
C SER A 21 -1.48 -12.15 2.07
N LYS A 22 -1.29 -10.83 2.20
CA LYS A 22 -2.25 -9.88 2.77
C LYS A 22 -2.64 -8.84 1.73
N GLN A 23 -3.70 -8.09 2.00
CA GLN A 23 -4.16 -7.02 1.11
C GLN A 23 -4.18 -5.70 1.87
N ALA A 24 -3.61 -4.66 1.25
CA ALA A 24 -3.65 -3.29 1.75
C ALA A 24 -4.73 -2.48 1.02
N LEU A 25 -5.42 -1.62 1.76
CA LEU A 25 -6.43 -0.70 1.26
C LEU A 25 -6.13 0.70 1.77
N LEU A 26 -6.59 1.71 1.05
CA LEU A 26 -6.54 3.08 1.52
C LEU A 26 -7.64 3.30 2.55
N ASP A 27 -7.29 3.75 3.75
CA ASP A 27 -8.24 4.16 4.78
C ASP A 27 -8.69 5.60 4.50
N LEU A 28 -9.94 5.76 4.05
CA LEU A 28 -10.51 7.07 3.71
C LEU A 28 -10.81 7.94 4.94
N LYS A 29 -10.90 7.36 6.15
CA LYS A 29 -11.13 8.11 7.38
C LYS A 29 -9.83 8.74 7.89
N LEU A 30 -8.71 8.01 7.77
CA LEU A 30 -7.38 8.47 8.19
C LEU A 30 -6.65 9.25 7.09
N THR A 31 -7.07 9.10 5.83
CA THR A 31 -6.58 9.87 4.69
C THR A 31 -7.21 11.25 4.67
N GLY A 32 -6.39 12.29 4.52
CA GLY A 32 -6.85 13.67 4.48
C GLY A 32 -5.70 14.66 4.28
N GLY A 33 -5.99 15.80 3.66
CA GLY A 33 -4.99 16.82 3.36
C GLY A 33 -3.84 16.25 2.51
N THR A 34 -2.64 16.23 3.08
CA THR A 34 -1.45 15.65 2.44
C THR A 34 -1.24 14.17 2.75
N ALA A 35 -1.95 13.60 3.72
CA ALA A 35 -1.74 12.24 4.18
C ALA A 35 -2.61 11.22 3.43
N ASN A 36 -1.99 10.12 3.01
CA ASN A 36 -2.62 8.92 2.47
C ASN A 36 -2.23 7.76 3.38
N VAL A 37 -3.21 7.11 3.99
CA VAL A 37 -2.96 6.05 4.98
C VAL A 37 -3.47 4.73 4.42
N TYR A 38 -2.60 3.73 4.40
CA TYR A 38 -2.90 2.39 3.92
C TYR A 38 -2.91 1.42 5.08
N VAL A 39 -3.96 0.63 5.20
CA VAL A 39 -4.17 -0.34 6.29
C VAL A 39 -4.47 -1.72 5.71
N CYS A 40 -4.35 -2.77 6.52
CA CYS A 40 -4.74 -4.11 6.10
C CYS A 40 -6.25 -4.19 5.88
N SER A 41 -6.69 -4.94 4.86
CA SER A 41 -8.10 -5.18 4.58
C SER A 41 -8.76 -6.21 5.49
N SER A 42 -8.04 -6.77 6.47
CA SER A 42 -8.57 -7.77 7.40
C SER A 42 -9.76 -7.20 8.17
N LYS A 43 -10.77 -8.02 8.43
CA LYS A 43 -11.90 -7.65 9.31
C LYS A 43 -11.51 -7.64 10.79
N THR A 44 -10.46 -8.38 11.15
CA THR A 44 -9.89 -8.37 12.50
C THR A 44 -8.87 -7.24 12.65
N LYS A 45 -8.65 -6.78 13.89
CA LYS A 45 -7.63 -5.76 14.19
C LYS A 45 -6.27 -6.20 13.65
N CYS A 46 -5.55 -5.24 13.05
CA CYS A 46 -4.26 -5.44 12.41
C CYS A 46 -3.41 -4.19 12.61
N SER A 47 -2.13 -4.35 12.92
CA SER A 47 -1.19 -3.23 13.15
C SER A 47 -0.53 -2.70 11.89
N PHE A 48 -0.77 -3.34 10.74
CA PHE A 48 -0.25 -2.91 9.45
C PHE A 48 -0.80 -1.53 9.09
N GLU A 49 0.09 -0.56 9.00
CA GLU A 49 -0.19 0.81 8.57
C GLU A 49 1.00 1.33 7.77
N VAL A 50 0.72 1.91 6.62
CA VAL A 50 1.70 2.71 5.88
C VAL A 50 1.14 4.09 5.65
N ARG A 51 1.83 5.11 6.15
CA ARG A 51 1.45 6.51 5.97
C ARG A 51 2.34 7.15 4.92
N VAL A 52 1.71 7.74 3.91
CA VAL A 52 2.37 8.45 2.82
C VAL A 52 1.94 9.92 2.85
N LEU A 53 2.91 10.82 2.94
CA LEU A 53 2.66 12.25 2.88
C LEU A 53 2.97 12.79 1.49
N ARG A 54 2.09 13.65 0.98
CA ARG A 54 2.33 14.46 -0.20
C ARG A 54 3.16 15.67 0.20
N TRP A 55 4.37 15.77 -0.34
CA TRP A 55 5.11 17.01 -0.37
C TRP A 55 4.78 17.75 -1.65
N LYS A 56 4.26 18.96 -1.55
CA LYS A 56 4.06 19.87 -2.68
C LYS A 56 5.08 21.02 -2.61
N SER A 57 5.84 21.19 -3.68
CA SER A 57 6.64 22.40 -3.95
C SER A 57 6.07 23.11 -5.18
N THR A 58 6.64 24.28 -5.52
CA THR A 58 6.28 25.04 -6.73
C THR A 58 6.59 24.29 -8.04
N LEU A 59 7.56 23.37 -8.01
CA LEU A 59 8.06 22.68 -9.22
C LEU A 59 7.58 21.22 -9.32
N ALA A 60 7.33 20.56 -8.19
CA ALA A 60 6.97 19.16 -8.16
C ALA A 60 6.05 18.81 -6.98
N SER A 61 5.29 17.75 -7.15
CA SER A 61 4.59 17.06 -6.05
C SER A 61 5.17 15.66 -5.93
N ASP A 62 5.72 15.35 -4.77
CA ASP A 62 6.24 14.02 -4.46
C ASP A 62 5.47 13.41 -3.29
N TYR A 63 5.59 12.10 -3.16
CA TYR A 63 4.96 11.32 -2.11
C TYR A 63 6.05 10.56 -1.37
N PHE A 64 6.06 10.60 -0.04
CA PHE A 64 7.05 9.87 0.74
C PHE A 64 6.40 9.12 1.88
N VAL A 65 6.95 7.94 2.19
CA VAL A 65 6.51 7.15 3.34
C VAL A 65 7.00 7.84 4.61
N SER A 66 6.07 8.31 5.44
CA SER A 66 6.37 8.98 6.71
C SER A 66 6.31 8.04 7.91
N SER A 67 5.52 6.97 7.83
CA SER A 67 5.45 5.92 8.84
C SER A 67 5.16 4.58 8.17
N PHE A 68 5.72 3.51 8.73
CA PHE A 68 5.64 2.18 8.17
C PHE A 68 5.64 1.12 9.27
N SER A 69 4.54 0.37 9.37
CA SER A 69 4.37 -0.82 10.19
C SER A 69 3.99 -1.97 9.28
N ALA A 70 4.85 -2.98 9.19
CA ALA A 70 4.61 -4.19 8.42
C ALA A 70 3.90 -5.30 9.21
N GLU A 71 3.68 -5.11 10.52
CA GLU A 71 3.21 -6.17 11.40
C GLU A 71 1.72 -6.48 11.20
N HIS A 72 1.41 -7.76 11.00
CA HIS A 72 0.06 -8.27 10.78
C HIS A 72 -0.54 -8.99 12.00
N ASN A 73 -0.11 -8.62 13.22
CA ASN A 73 -0.43 -9.27 14.49
C ASN A 73 -1.91 -9.69 14.62
N GLY A 74 -2.19 -10.99 14.41
CA GLY A 74 -3.53 -11.60 14.60
C GLY A 74 -4.53 -11.39 13.45
N CYS A 75 -4.09 -10.95 12.27
CA CYS A 75 -5.03 -10.67 11.18
C CYS A 75 -5.34 -11.92 10.30
N SER A 76 -6.62 -12.28 10.19
CA SER A 76 -7.07 -13.50 9.48
C SER A 76 -7.25 -13.32 7.97
N GLY A 77 -7.18 -12.09 7.46
CA GLY A 77 -7.31 -11.81 6.03
C GLY A 77 -6.22 -12.51 5.21
N PHE A 78 -6.60 -13.24 4.17
CA PHE A 78 -5.74 -13.69 3.08
C PHE A 78 -6.05 -12.85 1.84
N ALA A 79 -5.03 -12.43 1.10
CA ALA A 79 -5.23 -11.79 -0.19
C ALA A 79 -5.85 -12.77 -1.18
N LYS A 80 -7.03 -12.45 -1.71
CA LYS A 80 -7.46 -13.01 -3.00
C LYS A 80 -6.84 -12.13 -4.08
N ALA A 81 -5.79 -12.61 -4.73
CA ALA A 81 -5.22 -11.95 -5.90
C ALA A 81 -6.35 -11.67 -6.90
N THR A 82 -6.62 -10.38 -7.15
CA THR A 82 -7.59 -9.96 -8.16
C THR A 82 -7.07 -10.33 -9.55
N ALA A 83 -7.96 -10.55 -10.52
CA ALA A 83 -7.57 -11.03 -11.86
C ALA A 83 -6.48 -10.16 -12.53
N VAL A 84 -6.49 -8.84 -12.27
CA VAL A 84 -5.46 -7.89 -12.74
C VAL A 84 -4.09 -8.18 -12.12
N GLN A 85 -4.03 -8.56 -10.85
CA GLN A 85 -2.78 -8.85 -10.16
C GLN A 85 -2.20 -10.21 -10.57
N ARG A 86 -3.04 -11.17 -10.98
CA ARG A 86 -2.58 -12.46 -11.52
C ARG A 86 -1.86 -12.31 -12.86
N ALA A 87 -2.33 -11.41 -13.74
CA ALA A 87 -1.73 -11.19 -15.06
C ALA A 87 -0.29 -10.64 -14.97
N THR A 88 0.00 -9.79 -13.99
CA THR A 88 1.33 -9.20 -13.78
C THR A 88 2.32 -10.18 -13.14
N SER A 89 1.85 -11.13 -12.32
CA SER A 89 2.74 -12.13 -11.68
C SER A 89 3.20 -13.23 -12.64
N SER A 90 2.43 -13.54 -13.68
CA SER A 90 2.75 -14.58 -14.66
C SER A 90 3.76 -14.15 -15.73
N SER A 91 4.19 -12.88 -15.75
CA SER A 91 5.10 -12.34 -16.77
C SER A 91 6.55 -12.17 -16.27
N LYS A 92 6.88 -12.65 -15.07
CA LYS A 92 8.24 -12.55 -14.48
C LYS A 92 8.98 -13.88 -14.34
N LEU A 93 8.52 -14.93 -15.03
CA LEU A 93 9.16 -16.25 -15.02
C LEU A 93 9.58 -16.72 -16.42
N GLU A 94 10.08 -15.81 -17.26
CA GLU A 94 10.82 -16.16 -18.48
C GLU A 94 11.91 -15.11 -18.70
N SER A 95 13.08 -15.33 -18.11
CA SER A 95 14.38 -14.73 -18.50
C SER A 95 15.50 -15.60 -17.95
#